data_AF-A0A7C5TGH8-F1
#
_entry.id   AF-A0A7C5TGH8-F1
#
_cell.length_a   1.000
_cell.length_b   1.000
_cell.length_c   1.000
_cell.angle_alpha   90.00
_cell.angle_beta   90.00
_cell.angle_gamma   90.00
#
_symmetry.space_group_name_H-M   'P 1'
#
loop_
_entity.id
_entity.type
_entity.pdbx_description
1 polymer ?
#
loop_
_entity_poly.entity_id
_entity_poly.type
_entity_poly.pdbx_seq_one_letter_code
_entity_poly.pdbx_strand_id
1 'polypeptide(L)'
;MRIRIATRGSKLSLIQTGIVMDMIRRIEPNIQFEIVIVKTTGDIVQDKPLYAIGVKGIFEKEVNLALLRNEADIAVHSLKDLPSEI
;
A
#
# COMPACT_ATOMS: atom_id res chain seq x y z
N MET A 1 4.85 -12.60 -16.93
CA MET A 1 5.42 -11.58 -16.02
C MET A 1 4.50 -11.46 -14.80
N ARG A 2 5.06 -11.30 -13.60
CA ARG A 2 4.29 -11.12 -12.35
C ARG A 2 4.70 -9.80 -11.70
N ILE A 3 3.72 -9.03 -11.22
CA ILE A 3 3.92 -7.82 -10.43
C ILE A 3 3.41 -8.04 -9.01
N ARG A 4 4.26 -7.81 -8.01
CA ARG A 4 3.93 -7.81 -6.59
C ARG A 4 3.51 -6.41 -6.18
N ILE A 5 2.31 -6.28 -5.62
CA ILE A 5 1.72 -5.00 -5.25
C ILE A 5 1.60 -4.93 -3.73
N ALA A 6 2.35 -4.01 -3.10
CA ALA A 6 2.20 -3.71 -1.68
C ALA A 6 0.98 -2.81 -1.46
N THR A 7 0.13 -3.17 -0.50
CA THR A 7 -1.03 -2.36 -0.11
C THR A 7 -1.44 -2.66 1.33
N ARG A 8 -2.21 -1.76 1.94
CA ARG A 8 -2.82 -1.99 3.26
C ARG A 8 -3.94 -3.02 3.17
N GLY A 9 -4.18 -3.74 4.27
CA GLY A 9 -5.25 -4.74 4.37
C GLY A 9 -6.67 -4.18 4.51
N SER A 10 -6.83 -2.85 4.54
CA SER A 10 -8.16 -2.23 4.66
C SER A 10 -9.01 -2.52 3.42
N LYS A 11 -10.34 -2.63 3.60
CA LYS A 11 -11.27 -2.89 2.49
C LYS A 11 -11.12 -1.84 1.37
N LEU A 12 -10.95 -0.56 1.72
CA LEU A 12 -10.77 0.51 0.74
C LEU A 12 -9.45 0.36 -0.03
N SER A 13 -8.35 0.02 0.65
CA SER A 13 -7.04 -0.16 0.03
C SER A 13 -7.02 -1.34 -0.96
N LEU A 14 -7.72 -2.43 -0.64
CA LEU A 14 -7.88 -3.57 -1.56
C LEU A 14 -8.71 -3.19 -2.79
N ILE A 15 -9.77 -2.38 -2.62
CA ILE A 15 -10.56 -1.86 -3.76
C ILE A 15 -9.70 -0.97 -4.65
N GLN A 16 -8.94 -0.03 -4.06
CA GLN A 16 -8.02 0.84 -4.81
C GLN A 16 -6.98 0.03 -5.58
N THR A 17 -6.44 -1.02 -4.96
CA THR A 17 -5.50 -1.95 -5.60
C THR A 17 -6.16 -2.68 -6.77
N GLY A 18 -7.41 -3.14 -6.61
CA GLY A 18 -8.18 -3.75 -7.70
C GLY A 18 -8.38 -2.82 -8.90
N ILE A 19 -8.68 -1.54 -8.66
CA ILE A 19 -8.81 -0.54 -9.73
C ILE A 19 -7.50 -0.39 -10.51
N VAL A 20 -6.38 -0.30 -9.82
CA VAL A 20 -5.05 -0.21 -10.45
C VAL A 20 -4.73 -1.47 -11.26
N MET A 21 -5.00 -2.65 -10.70
CA MET A 21 -4.81 -3.93 -11.40
C MET A 21 -5.64 -3.99 -12.69
N ASP A 22 -6.90 -3.57 -12.64
CA ASP A 22 -7.78 -3.57 -13.82
C ASP A 22 -7.31 -2.58 -14.89
N MET A 23 -6.77 -1.43 -14.49
CA MET A 23 -6.15 -0.48 -15.42
C MET A 23 -4.93 -1.09 -16.11
N ILE A 24 -4.06 -1.78 -15.37
CA ILE A 24 -2.87 -2.44 -15.93
C ILE A 24 -3.29 -3.59 -16.87
N ARG A 25 -4.28 -4.41 -16.49
CA ARG A 25 -4.79 -5.52 -17.32
C ARG A 25 -5.33 -5.06 -18.68
N ARG A 26 -5.86 -3.83 -18.77
CA ARG A 26 -6.33 -3.27 -20.05
C ARG A 26 -5.18 -3.05 -21.04
N ILE A 27 -3.96 -2.87 -20.55
CA ILE A 27 -2.76 -2.64 -21.37
C ILE A 27 -2.02 -3.96 -21.59
N GLU A 28 -1.84 -4.76 -20.53
CA GLU A 28 -1.22 -6.08 -20.58
C GLU A 28 -2.15 -7.14 -19.96
N PRO A 29 -2.99 -7.81 -20.76
CA PRO A 29 -3.99 -8.76 -20.26
C PRO A 29 -3.42 -10.00 -19.57
N ASN A 30 -2.19 -10.41 -19.92
CA ASN A 30 -1.60 -11.65 -19.42
C ASN A 30 -0.75 -11.45 -18.16
N ILE A 31 -0.67 -10.23 -17.62
CA ILE A 31 0.13 -9.99 -16.43
C ILE A 31 -0.51 -10.65 -15.20
N GLN A 32 0.32 -11.28 -14.40
CA GLN A 32 -0.10 -11.83 -13.11
C GLN A 32 0.18 -10.83 -12.00
N PHE A 33 -0.68 -10.82 -10.99
CA PHE A 33 -0.50 -9.98 -9.81
C PHE A 33 -0.40 -10.84 -8.55
N GLU A 34 0.42 -10.37 -7.62
CA GLU A 34 0.52 -10.90 -6.27
C GLU A 34 0.32 -9.74 -5.29
N ILE A 35 -0.66 -9.86 -4.40
CA ILE A 35 -0.96 -8.80 -3.42
C ILE A 35 -0.16 -9.08 -2.16
N VAL A 36 0.73 -8.15 -1.81
CA VAL A 36 1.51 -8.16 -0.57
C VAL A 36 0.78 -7.27 0.43
N ILE A 37 0.00 -7.89 1.32
CA ILE A 37 -0.73 -7.16 2.36
C ILE A 37 0.25 -6.74 3.45
N VAL A 38 0.35 -5.43 3.65
CA VAL A 38 1.19 -4.83 4.69
C VAL A 38 0.32 -4.33 5.83
N LYS A 39 0.71 -4.66 7.06
CA LYS A 39 0.08 -4.15 8.27
C LYS A 39 0.88 -2.93 8.74
N THR A 40 0.23 -1.78 8.83
CA THR A 40 0.88 -0.52 9.20
C THR A 40 0.77 -0.25 10.69
N THR A 41 1.61 0.63 11.22
CA THR A 41 1.50 1.08 12.62
C THR A 41 0.10 1.66 12.91
N GLY A 42 -0.51 2.38 11.96
CA GLY A 42 -1.86 2.93 12.12
C GLY A 42 -2.98 1.89 12.12
N ASP A 43 -2.75 0.73 11.50
CA ASP A 43 -3.70 -0.37 11.56
C ASP A 43 -3.65 -1.09 12.92
N ILE A 44 -2.48 -1.07 13.57
CA ILE A 44 -2.22 -1.73 14.87
C ILE A 44 -2.73 -0.85 16.02
N VAL A 45 -2.47 0.46 15.97
CA VAL A 45 -2.79 1.40 17.03
C VAL A 45 -4.14 2.06 16.74
N GLN A 46 -5.22 1.49 17.28
CA GLN A 46 -6.60 2.01 17.15
C GLN A 46 -7.16 2.59 18.45
N ASP A 47 -6.46 2.36 19.58
CA ASP A 47 -6.86 2.77 20.92
C ASP A 47 -6.44 4.21 21.28
N LYS A 48 -5.68 4.87 20.40
CA LYS A 48 -5.18 6.23 20.60
C LYS A 48 -5.45 7.09 19.37
N PRO A 49 -5.73 8.39 19.56
CA PRO A 49 -5.83 9.32 18.44
C PRO A 49 -4.51 9.37 17.66
N LEU A 50 -4.61 9.39 16.32
CA LEU A 50 -3.43 9.35 15.43
C LEU A 50 -2.42 10.46 15.72
N TYR A 51 -2.88 11.66 16.10
CA TYR A 51 -2.00 12.79 16.43
C TYR A 51 -1.13 12.52 17.69
N ALA A 52 -1.57 11.63 18.57
CA ALA A 52 -0.86 11.29 19.81
C ALA A 52 0.24 10.23 19.58
N ILE A 53 0.26 9.58 18.41
CA ILE A 53 1.24 8.55 18.07
C ILE A 53 2.62 9.19 17.81
N GLY A 54 2.68 10.47 17.43
CA GLY A 54 3.93 11.24 17.30
C GLY A 54 4.89 10.75 16.21
N VAL A 55 4.48 9.76 15.41
CA VAL A 55 5.26 9.18 14.33
C VAL A 55 4.79 9.77 13.01
N LYS A 56 5.73 10.24 12.18
CA LYS A 56 5.44 10.55 10.78
C LYS A 56 5.35 9.25 9.98
N GLY A 57 4.36 9.19 9.11
CA GLY A 57 4.19 8.11 8.16
C GLY A 57 3.58 6.83 8.70
N ILE A 58 2.46 6.98 9.40
CA ILE A 58 1.77 5.91 10.13
C ILE A 58 1.11 4.88 9.20
N PHE A 59 0.89 5.22 7.92
CA PHE A 59 0.13 4.39 6.97
C PHE A 59 0.93 3.98 5.72
N GLU A 60 1.97 4.72 5.37
CA GLU A 60 2.74 4.50 4.15
C GLU A 60 4.10 3.86 4.41
N LYS A 61 4.68 4.07 5.60
CA LYS A 61 6.06 3.66 5.90
C LYS A 61 6.29 2.18 5.67
N GLU A 62 5.46 1.31 6.23
CA GLU A 62 5.64 -0.13 6.08
C GLU A 62 5.43 -0.59 4.64
N VAL A 63 4.51 0.05 3.90
CA VAL A 63 4.26 -0.25 2.49
C VAL A 63 5.47 0.17 1.64
N ASN A 64 6.06 1.34 1.90
CA ASN A 64 7.27 1.81 1.22
C ASN A 64 8.49 0.91 1.54
N LEU A 65 8.59 0.43 2.79
CA LEU A 65 9.64 -0.51 3.17
C LEU A 65 9.55 -1.83 2.41
N ALA A 66 8.36 -2.30 2.05
CA ALA A 66 8.20 -3.50 1.21
C ALA A 66 8.86 -3.31 -0.17
N LEU A 67 8.81 -2.11 -0.74
CA LEU A 67 9.53 -1.80 -1.99
C LEU A 67 11.04 -1.77 -1.76
N LEU A 68 11.50 -1.06 -0.73
CA LEU A 68 12.93 -0.94 -0.42
C LEU A 68 13.59 -2.29 -0.08
N ARG A 69 12.81 -3.24 0.43
CA ARG A 69 13.26 -4.62 0.73
C ARG A 69 13.13 -5.57 -0.45
N ASN A 70 12.70 -5.09 -1.62
CA ASN A 70 12.38 -5.91 -2.78
C ASN A 70 11.33 -7.00 -2.51
N GLU A 71 10.44 -6.78 -1.54
CA GLU A 71 9.30 -7.66 -1.22
C GLU A 71 8.11 -7.40 -2.16
N ALA A 72 8.02 -6.18 -2.71
CA ALA A 72 7.05 -5.79 -3.72
C ALA A 72 7.70 -4.98 -4.86
N ASP A 73 7.01 -4.89 -5.99
CA ASP A 73 7.47 -4.18 -7.19
C ASP A 73 6.83 -2.80 -7.31
N ILE A 74 5.56 -2.66 -6.89
CA ILE A 74 4.84 -1.38 -6.82
C ILE A 74 4.02 -1.29 -5.52
N ALA A 75 3.64 -0.08 -5.13
CA ALA A 75 2.76 0.17 -3.99
C ALA A 75 1.53 0.98 -4.41
N VAL A 76 0.39 0.70 -3.77
CA VAL A 76 -0.86 1.46 -3.98
C VAL A 76 -1.28 2.14 -2.68
N HIS A 77 -1.42 3.46 -2.75
CA HIS A 77 -1.79 4.33 -1.63
C HIS A 77 -2.99 5.20 -1.96
N SER A 78 -3.70 5.63 -0.91
CA SER A 78 -4.49 6.86 -0.99
C SER A 78 -3.53 8.05 -0.95
N LEU A 79 -3.67 8.98 -1.88
CA LEU A 79 -2.74 10.12 -2.00
C LEU A 79 -2.61 10.94 -0.70
N LYS A 80 -3.71 11.10 0.04
CA LYS A 80 -3.73 11.83 1.33
C LYS A 80 -2.83 11.22 2.42
N ASP A 81 -2.47 9.93 2.27
CA ASP A 81 -1.66 9.19 3.24
C ASP A 81 -0.16 9.23 2.87
N LEU A 82 0.21 9.85 1.74
CA LEU A 82 1.61 10.02 1.36
C LEU A 82 2.21 11.30 1.97
N PRO A 83 3.49 11.29 2.35
CA PRO A 83 4.18 12.46 2.83
C PRO A 83 4.39 13.46 1.69
N SER A 84 4.53 14.74 2.03
CA SER A 84 4.84 15.80 1.06
C SER A 84 6.28 15.71 0.52
N GLU A 85 7.15 14.98 1.20
CA GLU A 85 8.55 14.75 0.85
C GLU A 85 8.79 13.23 0.81
N ILE A 86 9.46 12.74 -0.24
CA ILE A 86 9.74 11.32 -0.49
C ILE A 86 11.15 10.97 -0.01
#